data_AF-A0A7C4TSC6-F1
#
_entry.id   AF-A0A7C4TSC6-F1
#
_cell.length_a   1.000
_cell.length_b   1.000
_cell.length_c   1.000
_cell.angle_alpha   90.00
_cell.angle_beta   90.00
_cell.angle_gamma   90.00
#
_symmetry.space_group_name_H-M   'P 1'
#
loop_
_entity.id
_entity.type
_entity.pdbx_description
1 polymer ?
#
loop_
_entity_poly.entity_id
_entity_poly.type
_entity_poly.pdbx_seq_one_letter_code
_entity_poly.pdbx_strand_id
1 'polypeptide(L)'
;MWHRPAGPLLALLTAVGWVARAAAVPLDAQACDRLEQEQAELVRAGARQNMAKGPVWASGNLSPDKLAAIRRLLEVEAQLAFRCVEPKPAKAATNAKDALKPVAAPAASVDVPIPVPKPKTPKAASSPSRARVNDAYVPPARVDEPPWSVPPGGQQ
;
A
#
# COMPACT_ATOMS: atom_id res chain seq x y z
N MET A 1 -1.84 -64.36 -12.33
CA MET A 1 -2.68 -63.70 -13.36
C MET A 1 -3.47 -62.59 -12.68
N TRP A 2 -3.01 -61.35 -12.76
CA TRP A 2 -3.79 -60.17 -12.41
C TRP A 2 -3.61 -59.19 -13.57
N HIS A 3 -4.68 -58.97 -14.32
CA HIS A 3 -4.66 -58.10 -15.50
C HIS A 3 -4.67 -56.63 -15.08
N ARG A 4 -3.68 -55.86 -15.58
CA ARG A 4 -3.78 -54.39 -15.68
C ARG A 4 -4.62 -54.06 -16.92
N PRO A 5 -5.71 -53.31 -16.82
CA PRO A 5 -6.27 -52.65 -17.98
C PRO A 5 -5.50 -51.34 -18.25
N ALA A 6 -4.84 -51.31 -19.40
CA ALA A 6 -4.42 -50.10 -20.08
C ALA A 6 -5.63 -49.46 -20.75
N GLY A 7 -5.74 -48.13 -20.70
CA GLY A 7 -6.55 -47.42 -21.70
C GLY A 7 -6.92 -45.99 -21.32
N PRO A 8 -6.87 -45.04 -22.27
CA PRO A 8 -6.52 -43.64 -22.03
C PRO A 8 -7.75 -42.73 -22.06
N LEU A 9 -7.69 -41.57 -21.40
CA LEU A 9 -8.33 -40.35 -21.89
C LEU A 9 -7.81 -39.15 -21.10
N LEU A 10 -6.71 -38.61 -21.63
CA LEU A 10 -6.23 -37.27 -21.36
C LEU A 10 -7.29 -36.28 -21.86
N ALA A 11 -8.27 -35.96 -21.01
CA ALA A 11 -9.20 -34.87 -21.27
C ALA A 11 -8.46 -33.55 -21.01
N LEU A 12 -7.85 -32.98 -22.06
CA LEU A 12 -7.42 -31.59 -22.11
C LEU A 12 -8.67 -30.71 -21.95
N LEU A 13 -9.00 -30.36 -20.70
CA LEU A 13 -9.89 -29.24 -20.39
C LEU A 13 -9.11 -27.96 -20.70
N THR A 14 -9.28 -27.46 -21.92
CA THR A 14 -8.88 -26.11 -22.31
C THR A 14 -9.65 -25.11 -21.45
N ALA A 15 -9.04 -24.67 -20.36
CA ALA A 15 -9.51 -23.54 -19.58
C ALA A 15 -9.41 -22.29 -20.45
N VAL A 16 -10.49 -21.95 -21.17
CA VAL A 16 -10.67 -20.63 -21.75
C VAL A 16 -10.81 -19.68 -20.56
N GLY A 17 -9.69 -19.08 -20.17
CA GLY A 17 -9.63 -18.10 -19.09
C GLY A 17 -10.47 -16.89 -19.46
N TRP A 18 -11.72 -16.87 -18.99
CA TRP A 18 -12.44 -15.62 -18.82
C TRP A 18 -11.71 -14.82 -17.75
N VAL A 19 -10.86 -13.90 -18.21
CA VAL A 19 -10.32 -12.84 -17.38
C VAL A 19 -11.47 -11.87 -17.11
N ALA A 20 -12.37 -12.26 -16.21
CA ALA A 20 -13.33 -11.33 -15.63
C ALA A 20 -12.52 -10.28 -14.88
N ARG A 21 -12.42 -9.08 -15.45
CA ARG A 21 -11.92 -7.92 -14.71
C ARG A 21 -12.91 -7.66 -13.59
N ALA A 22 -12.60 -8.16 -12.39
CA ALA A 22 -13.31 -7.83 -11.17
C ALA A 22 -13.08 -6.36 -10.86
N ALA A 23 -13.87 -5.48 -11.48
CA ALA A 23 -13.99 -4.09 -11.07
C ALA A 23 -14.77 -4.08 -9.76
N ALA A 24 -14.21 -3.46 -8.72
CA ALA A 24 -14.92 -3.31 -7.46
C ALA A 24 -16.18 -2.46 -7.70
N VAL A 25 -17.35 -2.99 -7.32
CA VAL A 25 -18.62 -2.25 -7.41
C VAL A 25 -18.50 -1.01 -6.51
N PRO A 26 -18.74 0.20 -7.03
CA PRO A 26 -18.69 1.43 -6.22
C PRO A 26 -19.68 1.34 -5.06
N LEU A 27 -19.31 1.95 -3.93
CA LEU A 27 -20.21 2.10 -2.78
C LEU A 27 -21.15 3.29 -3.00
N ASP A 28 -22.32 3.25 -2.36
CA ASP A 28 -23.17 4.43 -2.25
C ASP A 28 -22.57 5.45 -1.28
N ALA A 29 -22.98 6.72 -1.42
CA ALA A 29 -22.45 7.82 -0.64
C ALA A 29 -22.60 7.61 0.88
N GLN A 30 -23.75 7.10 1.33
CA GLN A 30 -24.00 6.86 2.75
C GLN A 30 -23.09 5.75 3.31
N ALA A 31 -22.79 4.73 2.51
CA ALA A 31 -21.80 3.72 2.90
C ALA A 31 -20.38 4.31 2.99
N CYS A 32 -20.00 5.21 2.09
CA CYS A 32 -18.74 5.93 2.17
C CYS A 32 -18.64 6.81 3.42
N ASP A 33 -19.68 7.59 3.74
CA ASP A 33 -19.71 8.43 4.95
C ASP A 33 -19.50 7.60 6.24
N ARG A 34 -20.11 6.42 6.31
CA ARG A 34 -19.93 5.51 7.46
C ARG A 34 -18.50 4.98 7.55
N LEU A 35 -17.87 4.66 6.43
CA LEU A 35 -16.48 4.21 6.39
C LEU A 35 -15.51 5.35 6.79
N GLU A 36 -15.79 6.59 6.39
CA GLU A 36 -15.00 7.75 6.81
C GLU A 36 -15.08 7.99 8.32
N GLN A 37 -16.29 7.89 8.87
CA GLN A 37 -16.48 7.97 10.33
C GLN A 37 -15.68 6.86 11.03
N GLU A 38 -15.85 5.60 10.61
CA GLU A 38 -15.12 4.47 11.18
C GLU A 38 -13.59 4.66 11.09
N GLN A 39 -13.09 5.13 9.95
CA GLN A 39 -11.67 5.46 9.79
C GLN A 39 -11.22 6.48 10.85
N ALA A 40 -11.98 7.57 11.03
CA ALA A 40 -11.67 8.60 12.01
C ALA A 40 -11.67 8.02 13.44
N GLU A 41 -12.60 7.12 13.77
CA GLU A 41 -12.63 6.45 15.07
C GLU A 41 -11.41 5.57 15.32
N LEU A 42 -11.01 4.78 14.32
CA LEU A 42 -9.83 3.91 14.39
C LEU A 42 -8.53 4.73 14.52
N VAL A 43 -8.43 5.84 13.79
CA VAL A 43 -7.32 6.79 13.90
C VAL A 43 -7.27 7.39 15.30
N ARG A 44 -8.43 7.85 15.82
CA ARG A 44 -8.56 8.40 17.18
C ARG A 44 -8.22 7.36 18.26
N ALA A 45 -8.54 6.09 18.03
CA ALA A 45 -8.24 4.96 18.93
C ALA A 45 -6.76 4.53 18.92
N GLY A 46 -5.93 5.16 18.10
CA GLY A 46 -4.47 4.97 18.08
C GLY A 46 -3.96 4.03 16.97
N ALA A 47 -4.81 3.59 16.05
CA ALA A 47 -4.43 2.56 15.07
C ALA A 47 -3.27 3.01 14.16
N ARG A 48 -3.28 4.27 13.66
CA ARG A 48 -2.16 4.80 12.85
C ARG A 48 -0.84 4.85 13.63
N GLN A 49 -0.87 5.33 14.88
CA GLN A 49 0.34 5.46 15.68
C GLN A 49 0.93 4.09 16.02
N ASN A 50 0.08 3.09 16.26
CA ASN A 50 0.53 1.72 16.49
C ASN A 50 1.07 1.08 15.22
N MET A 51 0.43 1.30 14.07
CA MET A 51 0.91 0.83 12.77
C MET A 51 2.28 1.43 12.41
N ALA A 52 2.51 2.71 12.70
CA ALA A 52 3.76 3.41 12.41
C ALA A 52 4.99 2.85 13.15
N LYS A 53 4.79 2.11 14.25
CA LYS A 53 5.89 1.48 15.01
C LYS A 53 6.44 0.21 14.33
N GLY A 54 5.74 -0.31 13.33
CA GLY A 54 6.17 -1.43 12.52
C GLY A 54 5.90 -2.82 13.12
N PRO A 55 6.00 -3.87 12.30
CA PRO A 55 5.55 -5.23 12.65
C PRO A 55 6.42 -5.89 13.74
N VAL A 56 7.74 -5.63 13.75
CA VAL A 56 8.67 -6.20 14.74
C VAL A 56 8.36 -5.70 16.15
N TRP A 57 8.06 -4.41 16.30
CA TRP A 57 7.66 -3.86 17.59
C TRP A 57 6.25 -4.34 17.98
N ALA A 58 5.32 -4.36 17.01
CA ALA A 58 3.93 -4.71 17.25
C ALA A 58 3.73 -6.13 17.80
N SER A 59 4.53 -7.12 17.35
CA SER A 59 4.39 -8.52 17.75
C SER A 59 4.56 -8.76 19.26
N GLY A 60 5.39 -7.96 19.93
CA GLY A 60 5.63 -8.07 21.37
C GLY A 60 4.88 -7.05 22.24
N ASN A 61 4.26 -6.03 21.62
CA ASN A 61 3.77 -4.85 22.36
C ASN A 61 2.29 -4.53 22.14
N LEU A 62 1.65 -5.06 21.10
CA LEU A 62 0.23 -4.82 20.85
C LEU A 62 -0.62 -6.00 21.30
N SER A 63 -1.74 -5.70 21.95
CA SER A 63 -2.78 -6.70 22.19
C SER A 63 -3.43 -7.13 20.87
N PRO A 64 -4.06 -8.32 20.83
CA PRO A 64 -4.82 -8.77 19.67
C PRO A 64 -5.86 -7.76 19.18
N ASP A 65 -6.54 -7.08 20.10
CA ASP A 65 -7.53 -6.05 19.76
C ASP A 65 -6.92 -4.84 19.05
N LYS A 66 -5.72 -4.42 19.47
CA LYS A 66 -5.01 -3.31 18.81
C LYS A 66 -4.51 -3.72 17.42
N LEU A 67 -4.09 -4.97 17.24
CA LEU A 67 -3.76 -5.52 15.92
C LEU A 67 -5.01 -5.61 15.02
N ALA A 68 -6.16 -6.04 15.57
CA ALA A 68 -7.42 -6.08 14.87
C ALA A 68 -7.88 -4.69 14.42
N ALA A 69 -7.70 -3.66 15.26
CA ALA A 69 -7.98 -2.28 14.91
C ALA A 69 -7.09 -1.76 13.75
N ILE A 70 -5.81 -2.12 13.72
CA ILE A 70 -4.91 -1.79 12.59
C ILE A 70 -5.39 -2.49 11.31
N ARG A 71 -5.70 -3.79 11.39
CA ARG A 71 -6.25 -4.54 10.25
C ARG A 71 -7.52 -3.88 9.73
N ARG A 72 -8.44 -3.53 10.62
CA ARG A 72 -9.70 -2.90 10.25
C ARG A 72 -9.47 -1.54 9.59
N LEU A 73 -8.52 -0.75 10.10
CA LEU A 73 -8.15 0.53 9.50
C LEU A 73 -7.69 0.36 8.05
N LEU A 74 -6.82 -0.63 7.78
CA LEU A 74 -6.34 -0.93 6.42
C LEU A 74 -7.47 -1.36 5.48
N GLU A 75 -8.41 -2.19 5.97
CA GLU A 75 -9.57 -2.62 5.19
C GLU A 75 -10.49 -1.43 4.84
N VAL A 76 -10.77 -0.55 5.80
CA VAL A 76 -11.56 0.66 5.59
C VAL A 76 -10.87 1.61 4.63
N GLU A 77 -9.56 1.85 4.80
CA GLU A 77 -8.75 2.67 3.89
C GLU A 77 -8.78 2.14 2.45
N ALA A 78 -8.68 0.82 2.28
CA ALA A 78 -8.81 0.20 0.95
C ALA A 78 -10.21 0.41 0.37
N GLN A 79 -11.27 0.24 1.15
CA GLN A 79 -12.64 0.46 0.66
C GLN A 79 -12.87 1.91 0.24
N LEU A 80 -12.41 2.87 1.05
CA LEU A 80 -12.49 4.29 0.70
C LEU A 80 -11.70 4.59 -0.59
N ALA A 81 -10.46 4.10 -0.70
CA ALA A 81 -9.60 4.38 -1.85
C ALA A 81 -10.09 3.76 -3.16
N PHE A 82 -10.71 2.57 -3.12
CA PHE A 82 -11.07 1.83 -4.34
C PHE A 82 -12.55 1.87 -4.68
N ARG A 83 -13.44 2.17 -3.72
CA ARG A 83 -14.90 2.06 -3.92
C ARG A 83 -15.66 3.37 -3.71
N CYS A 84 -15.07 4.37 -3.06
CA CYS A 84 -15.69 5.68 -2.83
C CYS A 84 -15.20 6.77 -3.80
N VAL A 85 -14.24 6.45 -4.68
CA VAL A 85 -13.87 7.34 -5.78
C VAL A 85 -15.01 7.32 -6.79
N GLU A 86 -15.67 8.47 -6.96
CA GLU A 86 -16.71 8.63 -7.97
C GLU A 86 -16.13 8.21 -9.33
N PRO A 87 -16.69 7.18 -10.00
CA PRO A 87 -16.16 6.72 -11.26
C PRO A 87 -16.32 7.88 -12.25
N LYS A 88 -15.21 8.56 -12.56
CA LYS A 88 -15.21 9.57 -13.62
C LYS A 88 -15.80 8.89 -14.85
N PRO A 89 -16.95 9.36 -15.39
CA PRO A 89 -17.51 8.71 -16.56
C PRO A 89 -16.42 8.77 -17.63
N ALA A 90 -16.01 7.61 -18.13
CA ALA A 90 -15.10 7.53 -19.24
C ALA A 90 -15.75 8.36 -20.34
N LYS A 91 -15.19 9.54 -20.63
CA LYS A 91 -15.60 10.30 -21.81
C LYS A 91 -15.42 9.32 -22.95
N ALA A 92 -16.53 8.88 -23.56
CA ALA A 92 -16.47 8.08 -24.76
C ALA A 92 -15.44 8.77 -25.67
N ALA A 93 -14.41 8.03 -26.08
CA ALA A 93 -13.43 8.53 -27.03
C ALA A 93 -14.15 8.70 -28.38
N THR A 94 -14.98 9.73 -28.49
CA THR A 94 -15.56 10.18 -29.74
C THR A 94 -14.47 10.98 -30.43
N ASN A 95 -13.75 10.25 -31.29
CA ASN A 95 -13.04 10.70 -32.48
C ASN A 95 -12.04 11.86 -32.32
N ALA A 96 -10.79 11.52 -32.64
CA ALA A 96 -9.76 12.45 -33.07
C ALA A 96 -10.24 13.26 -34.28
N LYS A 97 -10.72 14.48 -34.03
CA LYS A 97 -10.65 15.67 -34.89
C LYS A 97 -11.41 16.77 -34.15
N ASP A 98 -10.86 17.98 -34.16
CA ASP A 98 -11.40 19.19 -33.51
C ASP A 98 -11.19 19.21 -31.97
N ALA A 99 -10.41 20.08 -31.36
CA ALA A 99 -9.78 21.31 -31.82
C ALA A 99 -8.58 21.60 -30.91
N LEU A 100 -7.43 21.90 -31.52
CA LEU A 100 -6.45 22.78 -30.89
C LEU A 100 -7.17 24.12 -30.66
N LYS A 101 -7.40 24.48 -29.41
CA LYS A 101 -7.64 25.87 -29.03
C LYS A 101 -6.45 26.28 -28.15
N PRO A 102 -5.63 27.25 -28.57
CA PRO A 102 -4.53 27.75 -27.76
C PRO A 102 -5.10 28.25 -26.43
N VAL A 103 -4.58 27.72 -25.32
CA VAL A 103 -4.82 28.28 -24.00
C VAL A 103 -4.14 29.65 -23.99
N ALA A 104 -4.96 30.70 -24.05
CA ALA A 104 -4.53 32.04 -23.68
C ALA A 104 -4.08 31.98 -22.22
N ALA A 105 -2.79 32.19 -21.99
CA ALA A 105 -2.24 32.42 -20.67
C ALA A 105 -2.72 33.80 -20.16
N PRO A 106 -3.38 33.89 -19.00
CA PRO A 106 -3.23 35.07 -18.18
C PRO A 106 -1.94 34.94 -17.40
N ALA A 107 -0.95 35.74 -17.81
CA ALA A 107 0.15 36.14 -16.97
C ALA A 107 -0.40 36.79 -15.70
N ALA A 108 -0.05 36.22 -14.56
CA ALA A 108 -0.06 36.92 -13.28
C ALA A 108 1.08 36.34 -12.43
N SER A 109 2.30 36.75 -12.77
CA SER A 109 3.43 36.71 -11.87
C SER A 109 3.08 37.57 -10.66
N VAL A 110 2.60 36.96 -9.58
CA VAL A 110 2.62 37.63 -8.28
C VAL A 110 4.01 37.39 -7.71
N ASP A 111 4.87 38.38 -7.97
CA ASP A 111 6.14 38.59 -7.31
C ASP A 111 5.87 38.72 -5.81
N VAL A 112 6.04 37.65 -5.04
CA VAL A 112 6.06 37.69 -3.58
C VAL A 112 7.52 37.90 -3.18
N PRO A 113 7.91 39.05 -2.59
CA PRO A 113 9.25 39.23 -2.08
C PRO A 113 9.49 38.22 -0.96
N ILE A 114 10.36 37.25 -1.21
CA ILE A 114 10.86 36.32 -0.18
C ILE A 114 11.72 37.15 0.79
N PRO A 115 11.37 37.24 2.09
CA PRO A 115 12.24 37.88 3.07
C PRO A 115 13.51 37.04 3.22
N VAL A 116 14.65 37.65 2.88
CA VAL A 116 15.99 37.08 3.01
C VAL A 116 16.29 36.79 4.49
N PRO A 117 16.60 35.54 4.89
CA PRO A 117 17.14 35.26 6.21
C PRO A 117 18.54 35.88 6.35
N LYS A 118 18.73 36.74 7.35
CA LYS A 118 20.06 37.30 7.69
C LYS A 118 20.99 36.18 8.19
N PRO A 119 22.23 36.08 7.69
CA PRO A 119 23.19 35.08 8.12
C PRO A 119 23.75 35.43 9.52
N LYS A 120 23.75 34.45 10.42
CA LYS A 120 24.61 34.47 11.62
C LYS A 120 25.60 33.31 11.51
N THR A 121 26.84 33.66 11.20
CA THR A 121 28.04 32.81 11.23
C THR A 121 28.48 32.49 12.68
N PRO A 122 29.40 31.52 12.87
CA PRO A 122 29.30 30.48 13.90
C PRO A 122 30.19 30.73 15.11
N LYS A 123 29.93 29.99 16.21
CA LYS A 123 30.93 29.78 17.26
C LYS A 123 31.09 28.28 17.55
N ALA A 124 32.16 27.72 16.99
CA ALA A 124 32.86 26.54 17.51
C ALA A 124 33.36 26.86 18.95
N ALA A 125 33.61 25.96 19.89
CA ALA A 125 33.76 24.52 19.90
C ALA A 125 33.52 24.06 21.35
N SER A 126 33.18 22.79 21.58
CA SER A 126 34.12 21.89 22.26
C SER A 126 33.60 20.46 22.25
N SER A 127 34.42 19.57 21.69
CA SER A 127 34.37 18.13 21.92
C SER A 127 35.12 17.84 23.25
N PRO A 128 34.91 16.69 23.90
CA PRO A 128 35.81 15.59 23.55
C PRO A 128 35.12 14.22 23.46
N SER A 129 35.42 13.57 22.33
CA SER A 129 35.85 12.18 22.20
C SER A 129 35.84 11.30 23.46
N ARG A 130 35.07 10.20 23.39
CA ARG A 130 35.58 8.90 23.85
C ARG A 130 35.15 7.80 22.88
N ALA A 131 36.14 7.32 22.14
CA ALA A 131 36.08 6.09 21.37
C ALA A 131 35.99 4.86 22.29
N ARG A 132 35.33 3.81 21.80
CA ARG A 132 35.57 2.36 21.97
C ARG A 132 34.26 1.63 21.62
N VAL A 133 34.16 0.50 20.93
CA VAL A 133 35.06 -0.43 20.23
C VAL A 133 34.13 -1.22 19.27
N ASN A 134 34.69 -1.74 18.18
CA ASN A 134 34.04 -2.70 17.28
C ASN A 134 33.49 -3.91 18.04
N ASP A 135 32.20 -4.21 17.89
CA ASP A 135 31.71 -5.57 17.98
C ASP A 135 31.10 -5.95 16.63
N ALA A 136 31.57 -7.08 16.13
CA ALA A 136 31.28 -7.61 14.81
C ALA A 136 29.78 -7.72 14.55
N TYR A 137 29.31 -7.12 13.47
CA TYR A 137 28.05 -7.52 12.86
C TYR A 137 28.23 -8.94 12.31
N VAL A 138 27.83 -9.94 13.10
CA VAL A 138 27.55 -11.29 12.62
C VAL A 138 26.12 -11.26 12.09
N PRO A 139 25.87 -11.42 10.78
CA PRO A 139 24.51 -11.62 10.30
C PRO A 139 23.97 -12.91 10.93
N PRO A 140 22.78 -12.91 11.56
CA PRO A 140 22.20 -14.16 12.01
C PRO A 140 22.01 -15.07 10.79
N ALA A 141 22.50 -16.30 10.92
CA ALA A 141 22.18 -17.38 9.99
C ALA A 141 20.67 -17.46 9.81
N ARG A 142 20.25 -17.73 8.56
CA ARG A 142 18.85 -17.87 8.11
C ARG A 142 17.95 -18.41 9.21
N VAL A 143 17.09 -17.55 9.75
CA VAL A 143 15.97 -17.96 10.57
C VAL A 143 14.85 -18.34 9.61
N ASP A 144 14.26 -19.49 9.91
CA ASP A 144 13.25 -20.25 9.21
C ASP A 144 12.23 -19.43 8.42
N GLU A 145 11.86 -19.97 7.25
CA GLU A 145 10.79 -19.45 6.41
C GLU A 145 9.51 -19.18 7.20
N PRO A 146 8.85 -18.03 6.96
CA PRO A 146 7.54 -17.79 7.55
C PRO A 146 6.52 -18.83 7.05
N PRO A 147 5.48 -19.16 7.85
CA PRO A 147 4.52 -20.24 7.54
C PRO A 147 3.64 -20.00 6.30
N TRP A 148 3.89 -18.93 5.54
CA TRP A 148 3.18 -18.61 4.30
C TRP A 148 4.04 -18.75 3.04
N SER A 149 5.30 -19.21 3.15
CA SER A 149 6.08 -19.58 1.97
C SER A 149 5.40 -20.73 1.23
N VAL A 150 4.89 -20.43 0.04
CA VAL A 150 4.36 -21.40 -0.90
C VAL A 150 5.55 -22.23 -1.42
N PRO A 151 5.54 -23.58 -1.30
CA PRO A 151 6.64 -24.38 -1.81
C PRO A 151 6.76 -24.18 -3.33
N PRO A 152 7.97 -23.94 -3.87
CA PRO A 152 8.18 -23.91 -5.31
C PRO A 152 7.84 -25.29 -5.91
N GLY A 153 7.16 -25.26 -7.04
CA GLY A 153 6.43 -26.39 -7.60
C GLY A 153 7.24 -27.68 -7.73
N GLY A 154 6.70 -28.75 -7.15
CA GLY A 154 7.02 -30.11 -7.53
C GLY A 154 6.34 -30.42 -8.86
N GLN A 155 7.06 -30.23 -9.95
CA GLN A 155 6.73 -30.86 -11.23
C GLN A 155 6.90 -32.37 -11.04
N GLN A 156 5.81 -33.13 -11.19
CA GLN A 156 5.87 -34.56 -11.49
C GLN A 156 5.85 -34.77 -12.99
#